data_AF-A0A429X5M6-F1
#
_entry.id   AF-A0A429X5M6-F1
#
_cell.length_a   1.000
_cell.length_b   1.000
_cell.length_c   1.000
_cell.angle_alpha   90.00
_cell.angle_beta   90.00
_cell.angle_gamma   90.00
#
_symmetry.space_group_name_H-M   'P 1'
#
loop_
_entity.id
_entity.type
_entity.pdbx_description
1 polymer ?
#
loop_
_entity_poly.entity_id
_entity_poly.type
_entity_poly.pdbx_seq_one_letter_code
_entity_poly.pdbx_strand_id
1 'polypeptide(L)'
;MDEIIGHAIYKCLCCGYRDKVRGKRKDYKEIYVCPKCNGAFVDIYHLHKYQTKNPAKDIEVTPLLVIELENETAVPKVFYQGKEITRKTIVAFGWETKKADVESDGLMYDIDYFEPVDGVTCRRGYRLRRGKFSFDDE
;
A
#
# COMPACT_ATOMS: atom_id res chain seq x y z
N MET A 1 -39.70 39.45 -1.54
CA MET A 1 -38.83 38.69 -0.63
C MET A 1 -37.94 37.84 -1.51
N ASP A 2 -36.70 38.26 -1.72
CA ASP A 2 -35.76 37.52 -2.54
C ASP A 2 -35.47 36.18 -1.85
N GLU A 3 -35.84 35.08 -2.50
CA GLU A 3 -35.63 33.74 -1.99
C GLU A 3 -34.12 33.54 -1.78
N ILE A 4 -33.71 33.25 -0.54
CA ILE A 4 -32.29 33.04 -0.20
C ILE A 4 -31.73 31.91 -1.06
N ILE A 5 -30.85 32.26 -2.00
CA ILE A 5 -30.14 31.32 -2.86
C ILE A 5 -28.95 30.77 -2.06
N GLY A 6 -29.09 29.53 -1.58
CA GLY A 6 -27.99 28.80 -0.96
C GLY A 6 -27.09 28.16 -2.01
N HIS A 7 -25.90 27.73 -1.60
CA HIS A 7 -25.06 26.84 -2.39
C HIS A 7 -24.54 25.69 -1.53
N ALA A 8 -24.51 24.51 -2.12
CA ALA A 8 -23.92 23.32 -1.52
C ALA A 8 -22.83 22.78 -2.44
N ILE A 9 -21.79 22.20 -1.84
CA ILE A 9 -20.66 21.63 -2.56
C ILE A 9 -20.85 20.13 -2.57
N TYR A 10 -20.77 19.52 -3.75
CA TYR A 10 -20.92 18.08 -3.92
C TYR A 10 -19.59 17.47 -4.33
N LYS A 11 -19.38 16.21 -3.94
CA LYS A 11 -18.23 15.39 -4.33
C LYS A 11 -18.72 14.03 -4.82
N CYS A 12 -18.19 13.58 -5.94
CA CYS A 12 -18.46 12.23 -6.44
C CYS A 12 -17.66 11.21 -5.64
N LEU A 13 -18.33 10.17 -5.16
CA LEU A 13 -17.69 9.06 -4.46
C LEU A 13 -16.95 8.10 -5.40
N CYS A 14 -17.29 8.08 -6.69
CA CYS A 14 -16.67 7.22 -7.69
C CYS A 14 -15.42 7.84 -8.32
N CYS A 15 -15.52 9.06 -8.89
CA CYS A 15 -14.42 9.70 -9.63
C CYS A 15 -13.78 10.89 -8.92
N GLY A 16 -14.27 11.28 -7.74
CA GLY A 16 -13.72 12.39 -6.96
C GLY A 16 -14.03 13.81 -7.47
N TYR A 17 -14.72 13.94 -8.62
CA TYR A 17 -15.20 15.22 -9.16
C TYR A 17 -15.95 16.05 -8.12
N ARG A 18 -15.77 17.37 -8.10
CA ARG A 18 -16.44 18.29 -7.18
C ARG A 18 -17.07 19.45 -7.93
N ASP A 19 -18.25 19.88 -7.50
CA ASP A 19 -18.92 21.05 -8.07
C ASP A 19 -19.83 21.74 -7.05
N LYS A 20 -20.16 23.01 -7.33
CA LYS A 20 -21.05 23.84 -6.51
C LYS A 20 -22.43 23.91 -7.16
N VAL A 21 -23.45 23.44 -6.45
CA VAL A 21 -24.84 23.54 -6.91
C VAL A 21 -25.52 24.67 -6.15
N ARG A 22 -26.05 25.66 -6.88
CA ARG A 22 -26.85 26.76 -6.34
C ARG A 22 -28.32 26.38 -6.41
N GLY A 23 -29.08 26.64 -5.35
CA GLY A 23 -30.49 26.29 -5.30
C GLY A 23 -31.21 26.89 -4.12
N LYS A 24 -32.54 26.81 -4.15
CA LYS A 24 -33.38 27.18 -3.02
C LYS A 24 -33.34 26.04 -2.00
N ARG A 25 -33.48 26.37 -0.72
CA ARG A 25 -33.47 25.37 0.36
C ARG A 25 -34.52 24.27 0.18
N LYS A 26 -35.68 24.61 -0.40
CA LYS A 26 -36.76 23.64 -0.70
C LYS A 26 -36.39 22.60 -1.77
N ASP A 27 -35.47 22.94 -2.67
CA ASP A 27 -35.04 22.09 -3.79
C ASP A 27 -33.75 21.33 -3.46
N TYR A 28 -33.28 21.44 -2.21
CA TYR A 28 -32.07 20.78 -1.74
C TYR A 28 -32.22 19.26 -1.79
N LYS A 29 -31.21 18.59 -2.35
CA LYS A 29 -31.07 17.13 -2.33
C LYS A 29 -29.69 16.77 -1.84
N GLU A 30 -29.63 15.84 -0.90
CA GLU A 30 -28.37 15.38 -0.31
C GLU A 30 -27.49 14.61 -1.32
N ILE A 31 -28.13 13.92 -2.28
CA ILE A 31 -27.47 13.13 -3.31
C ILE A 31 -28.02 13.46 -4.69
N TYR A 32 -27.12 13.57 -5.66
CA TYR A 32 -27.36 13.63 -7.09
C TYR A 32 -26.60 12.52 -7.83
N VAL A 33 -26.86 12.39 -9.13
CA VAL A 33 -26.05 11.59 -10.05
C VAL A 33 -24.89 12.43 -10.57
N CYS A 34 -23.68 11.88 -10.56
CA CYS A 34 -22.50 12.58 -11.03
C CYS A 34 -22.55 12.75 -12.55
N PRO A 35 -22.41 13.99 -13.08
CA PRO A 35 -22.49 14.25 -14.52
C PRO A 35 -21.28 13.70 -15.31
N LYS A 36 -20.24 13.21 -14.63
CA LYS A 36 -19.01 12.70 -15.25
C LYS A 36 -18.96 11.17 -15.39
N CYS A 37 -19.51 10.45 -14.42
CA CYS A 37 -19.38 8.98 -14.36
C CYS A 37 -20.65 8.25 -13.92
N ASN A 38 -21.77 8.95 -13.79
CA ASN A 38 -23.03 8.42 -13.24
C ASN A 38 -22.93 7.87 -11.80
N GLY A 39 -21.81 8.10 -11.10
CA GLY A 39 -21.64 7.71 -9.71
C GLY A 39 -22.39 8.62 -8.73
N ALA A 40 -22.45 8.23 -7.44
CA ALA A 40 -23.10 9.04 -6.42
C ALA A 40 -22.38 10.38 -6.22
N PHE A 41 -23.10 11.48 -6.37
CA PHE A 41 -22.62 12.85 -6.20
C PHE A 41 -23.24 13.44 -4.94
N VAL A 42 -22.46 13.48 -3.87
CA VAL A 42 -22.98 13.65 -2.50
C VAL A 42 -22.53 14.99 -1.95
N ASP A 43 -23.41 15.67 -1.22
CA ASP A 43 -23.06 16.89 -0.49
C ASP A 43 -21.91 16.61 0.49
N ILE A 44 -20.87 17.44 0.43
CA ILE A 44 -19.69 17.33 1.27
C ILE A 44 -20.04 17.32 2.77
N TYR A 45 -21.07 18.05 3.20
CA TYR A 45 -21.50 18.06 4.60
C TYR A 45 -22.08 16.73 5.07
N HIS A 46 -22.64 15.92 4.17
CA HIS A 46 -23.22 14.62 4.47
C HIS A 46 -22.35 13.44 4.04
N LEU A 47 -21.14 13.70 3.51
CA LEU A 47 -20.21 12.64 3.11
C LEU A 47 -19.96 11.62 4.23
N HIS A 48 -19.89 12.04 5.49
CA HIS A 48 -19.67 11.13 6.62
C HIS A 48 -20.74 10.04 6.75
N LYS A 49 -21.98 10.25 6.27
CA LYS A 49 -23.04 9.24 6.27
C LYS A 49 -22.82 8.15 5.22
N TYR A 50 -22.19 8.52 4.10
CA TYR A 50 -22.00 7.65 2.93
C TYR A 50 -20.56 7.15 2.77
N GLN A 51 -19.64 7.75 3.52
CA GLN A 51 -18.36 7.16 3.86
C GLN A 51 -18.58 6.11 4.95
N THR A 52 -19.45 5.13 4.68
CA THR A 52 -19.41 3.87 5.40
C THR A 52 -18.04 3.28 5.16
N LYS A 53 -17.29 3.08 6.25
CA LYS A 53 -16.06 2.29 6.39
C LYS A 53 -15.83 1.43 5.15
N ASN A 54 -14.84 1.79 4.34
CA ASN A 54 -14.35 1.07 3.15
C ASN A 54 -15.11 -0.24 2.85
N PRO A 55 -15.87 -0.36 1.75
CA PRO A 55 -16.28 -1.70 1.28
C PRO A 55 -15.06 -2.59 0.91
N ALA A 56 -13.85 -2.02 0.92
CA ALA A 56 -12.59 -2.75 0.89
C ALA A 56 -12.06 -3.21 2.27
N LYS A 57 -12.78 -2.97 3.39
CA LYS A 57 -12.33 -3.40 4.73
C LYS A 57 -12.85 -4.77 5.16
N ASP A 58 -13.89 -5.28 4.50
CA ASP A 58 -14.48 -6.59 4.81
C ASP A 58 -14.49 -7.53 3.60
N ILE A 59 -13.70 -7.23 2.55
CA ILE A 59 -13.04 -8.35 1.88
C ILE A 59 -12.06 -8.82 2.93
N GLU A 60 -12.20 -10.04 3.44
CA GLU A 60 -11.07 -10.70 4.08
C GLU A 60 -9.96 -10.74 3.04
N VAL A 61 -9.17 -9.67 2.97
CA VAL A 61 -7.99 -9.59 2.14
C VAL A 61 -7.03 -10.50 2.87
N THR A 62 -7.13 -11.79 2.59
CA THR A 62 -6.15 -12.76 3.04
C THR A 62 -4.83 -12.32 2.42
N PRO A 63 -3.87 -11.84 3.22
CA PRO A 63 -2.60 -11.38 2.69
C PRO A 63 -1.98 -12.53 1.90
N LEU A 64 -1.58 -12.22 0.65
CA LEU A 64 -1.00 -13.22 -0.24
C LEU A 64 0.27 -13.82 0.35
N LEU A 65 1.08 -12.99 1.02
CA LEU A 65 2.31 -13.35 1.69
C LEU A 65 2.37 -12.66 3.06
N VAL A 66 2.64 -13.41 4.12
CA VAL A 66 2.90 -12.90 5.47
C VAL A 66 4.26 -13.43 5.92
N ILE A 67 5.08 -12.54 6.45
CA ILE A 67 6.33 -12.91 7.09
C ILE A 67 6.23 -12.47 8.54
N GLU A 68 6.33 -13.42 9.45
CA GLU A 68 6.35 -13.16 10.89
C GLU A 68 7.76 -13.40 11.40
N LEU A 69 8.36 -12.36 11.95
CA LEU A 69 9.65 -12.41 12.61
C LEU A 69 9.45 -11.99 14.07
N GLU A 70 9.61 -12.94 14.98
CA GLU A 70 9.38 -12.71 16.42
C GLU A 70 10.41 -11.76 17.02
N ASN A 71 11.67 -11.87 16.58
CA ASN A 71 12.80 -11.01 16.95
C ASN A 71 13.94 -11.16 15.92
N GLU A 72 14.97 -10.32 16.01
CA GLU A 72 16.07 -10.24 15.03
C GLU A 72 16.88 -11.53 14.84
N THR A 73 16.83 -12.47 15.79
CA THR A 73 17.55 -13.74 15.73
C THR A 73 16.65 -14.94 15.41
N ALA A 74 15.33 -14.74 15.38
CA ALA A 74 14.37 -15.79 15.10
C ALA A 74 14.38 -16.19 13.61
N VAL A 75 14.08 -17.45 13.33
CA VAL A 75 13.84 -17.90 11.95
C VAL A 75 12.46 -17.40 11.50
N PRO A 76 12.36 -16.59 10.44
CA PRO A 76 11.09 -16.04 10.01
C PRO A 76 10.11 -17.13 9.55
N LYS A 77 8.87 -17.05 10.02
CA LYS A 77 7.75 -17.84 9.49
C LYS A 77 7.22 -17.14 8.25
N VAL A 78 7.00 -17.91 7.19
CA VAL A 78 6.52 -17.38 5.91
C VAL A 78 5.26 -18.13 5.54
N PHE A 79 4.17 -17.37 5.35
CA PHE A 79 2.86 -17.88 4.98
C PHE A 79 2.51 -17.37 3.58
N TYR A 80 2.12 -18.27 2.69
CA TYR A 80 1.58 -17.92 1.38
C TYR A 80 0.15 -18.42 1.28
N GLN A 81 -0.79 -17.51 0.96
CA GLN A 81 -2.22 -17.82 0.93
C GLN A 81 -2.71 -18.52 2.21
N GLY A 82 -2.24 -18.06 3.37
CA GLY A 82 -2.61 -18.61 4.68
C GLY A 82 -1.97 -19.95 5.05
N LYS A 83 -1.15 -20.56 4.19
CA LYS A 83 -0.41 -21.80 4.48
C LYS A 83 1.04 -21.51 4.79
N GLU A 84 1.54 -22.07 5.89
CA GLU A 84 2.96 -21.97 6.21
C GLU A 84 3.81 -22.74 5.20
N ILE A 85 4.82 -22.09 4.64
CA ILE A 85 5.82 -22.72 3.78
C ILE A 85 6.85 -23.41 4.68
N THR A 86 6.80 -24.72 4.84
CA THR A 86 7.71 -25.46 5.74
C THR A 86 9.07 -25.75 5.10
N ARG A 87 9.11 -26.03 3.79
CA ARG A 87 10.36 -26.26 3.04
C ARG A 87 10.83 -24.98 2.35
N LYS A 88 11.37 -24.08 3.16
CA LYS A 88 11.98 -22.82 2.70
C LYS A 88 13.33 -23.15 2.10
N THR A 89 13.51 -22.91 0.82
CA THR A 89 14.82 -23.07 0.16
C THR A 89 15.69 -21.85 0.42
N ILE A 90 15.13 -20.62 0.34
CA ILE A 90 15.83 -19.34 0.56
C ILE A 90 14.84 -18.28 1.08
N VAL A 91 15.26 -17.44 2.04
CA VAL A 91 14.51 -16.29 2.57
C VAL A 91 15.49 -15.15 2.86
N ALA A 92 15.30 -13.98 2.24
CA ALA A 92 16.18 -12.82 2.41
C ALA A 92 15.37 -11.53 2.61
N PHE A 93 15.78 -10.70 3.58
CA PHE A 93 15.18 -9.40 3.89
C PHE A 93 16.28 -8.37 4.12
N GLY A 94 16.07 -7.14 3.61
CA GLY A 94 16.97 -6.01 3.81
C GLY A 94 16.18 -4.75 4.16
N TRP A 95 16.69 -3.96 5.10
CA TRP A 95 16.13 -2.67 5.49
C TRP A 95 17.23 -1.75 6.03
N GLU A 96 17.01 -0.44 5.91
CA GLU A 96 17.87 0.61 6.48
C GLU A 96 17.07 1.41 7.52
N THR A 97 17.67 1.70 8.66
CA THR A 97 17.11 2.62 9.65
C THR A 97 17.74 3.99 9.47
N LYS A 98 16.95 5.07 9.57
CA LYS A 98 17.48 6.44 9.47
C LYS A 98 18.35 6.78 10.68
N LYS A 99 19.65 6.51 10.55
CA LYS A 99 20.79 7.38 10.91
C LYS A 99 22.05 6.72 10.37
N ALA A 100 22.44 7.19 9.18
CA ALA A 100 23.72 6.90 8.58
C ALA A 100 24.84 7.54 9.42
N ASP A 101 25.53 6.75 10.23
CA ASP A 101 26.95 7.00 10.49
C ASP A 101 27.73 6.27 9.39
N VAL A 102 27.71 6.94 8.23
CA VAL A 102 28.60 7.07 7.06
C VAL A 102 29.53 5.93 6.59
N GLU A 103 29.84 4.88 7.35
CA GLU A 103 30.76 3.82 6.86
C GLU A 103 30.06 2.56 6.34
N SER A 104 28.76 2.38 6.62
CA SER A 104 28.00 1.20 6.14
C SER A 104 26.56 1.51 5.71
N ASP A 105 26.32 2.72 5.19
CA ASP A 105 25.05 3.13 4.60
C ASP A 105 24.88 2.51 3.19
N GLY A 106 23.76 1.81 2.94
CA GLY A 106 23.47 1.18 1.64
C GLY A 106 22.65 -0.13 1.71
N LEU A 107 21.47 -0.11 1.09
CA LEU A 107 20.52 -1.21 1.04
C LEU A 107 21.13 -2.42 0.33
N MET A 108 21.27 -3.51 1.08
CA MET A 108 21.84 -4.76 0.59
C MET A 108 20.73 -5.77 0.32
N TYR A 109 20.70 -6.28 -0.92
CA TYR A 109 19.90 -7.43 -1.29
C TYR A 109 20.82 -8.57 -1.71
N ASP A 110 20.70 -9.70 -1.01
CA ASP A 110 21.28 -10.95 -1.42
C ASP A 110 20.14 -11.86 -1.92
N ILE A 111 20.13 -12.14 -3.22
CA ILE A 111 19.19 -13.07 -3.85
C ILE A 111 20.00 -14.25 -4.37
N ASP A 112 19.83 -15.37 -3.68
CA ASP A 112 20.39 -16.65 -4.10
C ASP A 112 19.29 -17.56 -4.62
N TYR A 113 19.67 -18.54 -5.44
CA TYR A 113 18.88 -19.72 -5.75
C TYR A 113 19.77 -20.93 -5.98
N PHE A 114 19.19 -22.11 -5.81
CA PHE A 114 19.85 -23.37 -6.07
C PHE A 114 19.26 -23.98 -7.34
N GLU A 115 20.12 -24.31 -8.29
CA GLU A 115 19.73 -25.02 -9.52
C GLU A 115 20.59 -26.28 -9.71
N PRO A 116 20.00 -27.36 -10.26
CA PRO A 116 20.78 -28.54 -10.62
C PRO A 116 21.59 -28.28 -11.89
N VAL A 117 22.92 -28.42 -11.79
CA VAL A 117 23.84 -28.40 -12.94
C VAL A 117 24.57 -29.74 -12.95
N ASP A 118 24.42 -30.51 -14.02
CA ASP A 118 25.02 -31.84 -14.19
C ASP A 118 24.78 -32.81 -13.02
N GLY A 119 23.57 -32.77 -12.45
CA GLY A 119 23.19 -33.63 -11.32
C GLY A 119 23.71 -33.17 -9.95
N VAL A 120 24.40 -32.03 -9.89
CA VAL A 120 24.87 -31.38 -8.66
C VAL A 120 24.06 -30.11 -8.39
N THR A 121 23.57 -29.95 -7.17
CA THR A 121 22.88 -28.71 -6.77
C THR A 121 23.91 -27.60 -6.59
N CYS A 122 23.91 -26.61 -7.50
CA CYS A 122 24.82 -25.47 -7.46
C CYS A 122 24.10 -24.23 -6.91
N ARG A 123 24.78 -23.48 -6.03
CA ARG A 123 24.33 -22.15 -5.58
C ARG A 123 24.73 -21.11 -6.62
N ARG A 124 23.76 -20.39 -7.16
CA ARG A 124 23.96 -19.20 -7.99
C ARG A 124 23.31 -18.01 -7.30
N GLY A 125 23.88 -16.83 -7.49
CA GLY A 125 23.35 -15.61 -6.90
C GLY A 125 24.06 -14.39 -7.45
N TYR A 126 23.44 -13.23 -7.27
CA TYR A 126 24.06 -11.94 -7.56
C TYR A 126 23.83 -11.01 -6.37
N ARG A 127 24.89 -10.32 -5.97
CA ARG A 127 24.88 -9.33 -4.90
C ARG A 127 24.91 -7.94 -5.52
N LEU A 128 23.89 -7.14 -5.23
CA LEU A 128 23.83 -5.73 -5.62
C LEU A 128 24.06 -4.87 -4.38
N ARG A 129 25.10 -4.04 -4.41
CA ARG A 129 25.43 -3.08 -3.33
C ARG A 129 25.50 -1.68 -3.91
N ARG A 130 24.80 -0.71 -3.30
CA ARG A 130 24.94 0.73 -3.60
C ARG A 130 25.56 1.41 -2.39
N GLY A 131 26.77 1.98 -2.54
CA GLY A 131 27.50 2.74 -1.50
C GLY A 131 28.95 3.02 -1.91
N LYS A 132 29.55 4.11 -1.39
CA LYS A 132 30.98 4.46 -1.63
C LYS A 132 31.84 3.89 -0.49
N PHE A 133 32.97 3.25 -0.83
CA PHE A 133 33.99 2.87 0.13
C PHE A 133 35.08 3.96 0.22
N SER A 134 35.44 4.37 1.42
CA SER A 134 36.81 4.78 1.76
C SER A 134 37.50 3.56 2.38
N PHE A 135 38.64 3.16 1.81
CA PHE A 135 39.59 2.31 2.50
C PHE A 135 40.63 3.26 3.09
N ASP A 136 40.67 3.37 4.41
CA ASP A 136 41.83 3.97 5.08
C ASP A 136 42.85 2.85 5.37
N ASP A 137 44.00 3.01 4.71
CA ASP A 137 45.38 2.58 4.95
C ASP A 137 45.73 1.11 5.29
N GLU A 138 46.39 0.47 4.31
CA GLU A 138 47.83 0.11 4.37
C GLU A 138 48.49 0.22 2.99
#